data_AF-A0A1E7RSJ5-F1
#
_entry.id   AF-A0A1E7RSJ5-F1
#
_cell.length_a   1.000
_cell.length_b   1.000
_cell.length_c   1.000
_cell.angle_alpha   90.00
_cell.angle_beta   90.00
_cell.angle_gamma   90.00
#
_symmetry.space_group_name_H-M   'P 1'
#
loop_
_entity.id
_entity.type
_entity.pdbx_description
1 polymer ?
#
loop_
_entity_poly.entity_id
_entity_poly.type
_entity_poly.pdbx_seq_one_letter_code
_entity_poly.pdbx_strand_id
1 'polypeptide(L)'
;MLPPDFRWHAVGTAPFDQPNSLLLDSTEVLRLHRRVDGTWWVSLNNQRDDWNLRKHRECSSYAQGKAGAELWAERHQVRLRAEVDQRIKRLKANKPFLMR
;
A
#
# COMPACT_ATOMS: atom_id res chain seq x y z
N MET A 1 -12.02 7.38 -8.75
CA MET A 1 -11.66 6.14 -9.48
C MET A 1 -10.22 5.77 -9.18
N LEU A 2 -9.83 4.49 -9.24
CA LEU A 2 -8.43 4.11 -9.02
C LEU A 2 -7.55 4.62 -10.17
N PRO A 3 -6.43 5.33 -9.92
CA PRO A 3 -5.55 5.79 -10.99
C PRO A 3 -4.90 4.60 -11.73
N PRO A 4 -4.59 4.73 -13.03
CA PRO A 4 -4.31 3.58 -13.92
C PRO A 4 -3.04 2.79 -13.58
N ASP A 5 -2.09 3.41 -12.91
CA ASP A 5 -0.81 2.85 -12.46
C ASP A 5 -0.90 2.15 -11.10
N PHE A 6 -2.03 2.27 -10.42
CA PHE A 6 -2.30 1.58 -9.17
C PHE A 6 -3.02 0.27 -9.44
N ARG A 7 -2.61 -0.80 -8.75
CA ARG A 7 -3.26 -2.11 -8.87
C ARG A 7 -3.48 -2.77 -7.52
N TRP A 8 -4.65 -3.35 -7.36
CA TRP A 8 -4.93 -4.25 -6.25
C TRP A 8 -4.21 -5.57 -6.46
N HIS A 9 -3.62 -6.11 -5.40
CA HIS A 9 -2.90 -7.37 -5.38
C HIS A 9 -3.24 -8.14 -4.09
N ALA A 10 -3.37 -9.46 -4.21
CA ALA A 10 -3.52 -10.35 -3.07
C ALA A 10 -2.13 -10.78 -2.58
N VAL A 11 -1.73 -10.35 -1.37
CA VAL A 11 -0.51 -10.84 -0.73
C VAL A 11 -0.82 -12.14 0.00
N GLY A 12 0.00 -13.18 -0.18
CA GLY A 12 -0.25 -14.54 0.31
C GLY A 12 -0.72 -14.63 1.78
N THR A 13 -1.62 -15.58 2.04
CA THR A 13 -2.50 -15.71 3.23
C THR A 13 -3.47 -14.55 3.47
N ALA A 14 -3.68 -13.67 2.46
CA ALA A 14 -4.76 -12.69 2.50
C ALA A 14 -6.07 -13.41 2.87
N PRO A 15 -6.74 -12.98 3.95
CA PRO A 15 -7.98 -13.59 4.34
C PRO A 15 -8.97 -13.54 3.15
N PHE A 16 -9.44 -14.72 2.71
CA PHE A 16 -10.57 -14.89 1.77
C PHE A 16 -10.32 -14.60 0.28
N ASP A 17 -9.12 -14.85 -0.26
CA ASP A 17 -8.78 -14.71 -1.70
C ASP A 17 -9.01 -13.29 -2.29
N GLN A 18 -9.20 -12.28 -1.42
CA GLN A 18 -9.46 -10.91 -1.85
C GLN A 18 -8.16 -10.10 -1.91
N PRO A 19 -7.98 -9.27 -2.96
CA PRO A 19 -6.88 -8.33 -3.02
C PRO A 19 -6.90 -7.38 -1.81
N ASN A 20 -5.80 -7.32 -1.07
CA ASN A 20 -5.70 -6.56 0.17
C ASN A 20 -4.56 -5.53 0.13
N SER A 21 -3.68 -5.58 -0.87
CA SER A 21 -2.58 -4.65 -1.03
C SER A 21 -2.80 -3.77 -2.25
N LEU A 22 -2.61 -2.47 -2.11
CA LEU A 22 -2.61 -1.53 -3.22
C LEU A 22 -1.17 -1.21 -3.59
N LEU A 23 -0.80 -1.55 -4.82
CA LEU A 23 0.54 -1.39 -5.36
C LEU A 23 0.61 -0.20 -6.32
N LEU A 24 1.75 0.49 -6.32
CA LEU A 24 2.21 1.43 -7.33
C LEU A 24 3.63 1.01 -7.75
N ASP A 25 3.85 0.70 -9.03
CA ASP A 25 5.14 0.14 -9.53
C ASP A 25 5.67 -1.05 -8.71
N SER A 26 4.76 -1.96 -8.34
CA SER A 26 5.03 -3.11 -7.45
C SER A 26 5.48 -2.75 -6.03
N THR A 27 5.45 -1.47 -5.65
CA THR A 27 5.64 -1.01 -4.28
C THR A 27 4.29 -0.91 -3.59
N GLU A 28 4.16 -1.58 -2.45
CA GLU A 28 2.96 -1.45 -1.61
C GLU A 28 2.88 -0.05 -1.00
N VAL A 29 1.79 0.68 -1.30
CA VAL A 29 1.53 2.01 -0.74
C VAL A 29 0.48 1.96 0.37
N LEU A 30 -0.36 0.93 0.37
CA LEU A 30 -1.44 0.71 1.31
C LEU A 30 -1.76 -0.78 1.43
N ARG A 31 -2.20 -1.21 2.61
CA ARG A 31 -2.74 -2.57 2.82
C ARG A 31 -3.97 -2.56 3.73
N LEU A 32 -4.97 -3.35 3.36
CA LEU A 32 -6.14 -3.72 4.16
C LEU A 32 -5.82 -4.92 5.04
N HIS A 33 -6.25 -4.82 6.30
CA HIS A 33 -6.05 -5.85 7.31
C HIS A 33 -7.39 -6.15 7.97
N ARG A 34 -7.57 -7.42 8.31
CA ARG A 34 -8.70 -7.89 9.13
C ARG A 34 -8.13 -8.42 10.44
N ARG A 35 -8.63 -7.95 11.56
CA ARG A 35 -8.30 -8.50 12.89
C ARG A 35 -9.09 -9.80 13.12
N VAL A 36 -8.67 -10.56 14.13
CA VAL A 36 -9.34 -11.83 14.52
C VAL A 36 -10.80 -11.57 14.93
N ASP A 37 -11.08 -10.45 15.58
CA ASP A 37 -12.43 -10.04 16.00
C ASP A 37 -13.34 -9.60 14.84
N GLY A 38 -12.86 -9.63 13.59
CA GLY A 38 -13.61 -9.24 12.40
C GLY A 38 -13.57 -7.76 12.05
N THR A 39 -12.95 -6.91 12.89
CA THR A 39 -12.73 -5.49 12.57
C THR A 39 -11.70 -5.33 11.46
N TRP A 40 -11.84 -4.25 10.69
CA TRP A 40 -10.95 -3.95 9.58
C TRP A 40 -10.16 -2.68 9.84
N TRP A 41 -8.93 -2.65 9.32
CA TRP A 41 -8.13 -1.44 9.34
C TRP A 41 -7.20 -1.38 8.14
N VAL A 42 -6.69 -0.18 7.86
CA VAL A 42 -5.87 0.13 6.71
C VAL A 42 -4.53 0.69 7.19
N SER A 43 -3.42 0.12 6.72
CA SER A 43 -2.09 0.75 6.78
C SER A 43 -1.87 1.64 5.56
N LEU A 44 -1.49 2.90 5.75
CA LEU A 44 -1.19 3.88 4.71
C LEU A 44 0.30 4.26 4.73
N ASN A 45 0.78 4.70 3.57
CA ASN A 45 2.17 5.12 3.34
C ASN A 45 3.19 3.98 3.53
N ASN A 46 2.83 2.76 3.14
CA ASN A 46 3.69 1.58 3.31
C ASN A 46 5.00 1.66 2.53
N GLN A 47 5.08 2.52 1.51
CA GLN A 47 6.31 2.81 0.76
C GLN A 47 7.36 3.55 1.58
N ARG A 48 7.00 4.12 2.74
CA ARG A 48 7.95 4.84 3.59
C ARG A 48 8.74 3.85 4.45
N ASP A 49 10.06 4.06 4.50
CA ASP A 49 11.00 3.27 5.28
C ASP A 49 10.84 3.55 6.79
N ASP A 50 10.58 4.81 7.17
CA ASP A 50 10.26 5.18 8.54
C ASP A 50 8.81 4.79 8.90
N TRP A 51 8.69 3.86 9.84
CA TRP A 51 7.42 3.35 10.33
C TRP A 51 6.58 4.40 11.04
N ASN A 52 7.20 5.42 11.65
CA ASN A 52 6.47 6.52 12.31
C ASN A 52 5.71 7.40 11.31
N LEU A 53 6.09 7.37 10.03
CA LEU A 53 5.43 8.10 8.95
C LEU A 53 4.28 7.31 8.30
N ARG A 54 4.08 6.05 8.72
CA ARG A 54 2.92 5.25 8.34
C ARG A 54 1.71 5.65 9.18
N LYS A 55 0.52 5.48 8.61
CA LYS A 55 -0.74 5.82 9.30
C LYS A 55 -1.65 4.59 9.33
N HIS A 56 -2.40 4.46 10.41
CA HIS A 56 -3.41 3.43 10.58
C HIS A 56 -4.79 4.08 10.65
N ARG A 57 -5.78 3.49 9.96
CA ARG A 57 -7.17 3.94 9.98
C ARG A 57 -8.09 2.73 10.10
N GLU A 58 -8.95 2.73 11.11
CA GLU A 58 -10.00 1.73 11.26
C GLU A 58 -11.07 1.90 10.17
N CYS A 59 -11.67 0.80 9.73
CA CYS A 59 -12.81 0.77 8.84
C CYS A 59 -13.78 -0.36 9.24
N SER A 60 -15.06 -0.19 8.91
CA SER A 60 -16.10 -1.13 9.37
C SER A 60 -16.20 -2.41 8.53
N SER A 61 -15.62 -2.42 7.33
CA SER A 61 -15.67 -3.56 6.40
C SER A 61 -14.59 -3.50 5.34
N TYR A 62 -14.34 -4.63 4.66
CA TYR A 62 -13.49 -4.70 3.47
C TYR A 62 -13.94 -3.71 2.39
N ALA A 63 -15.24 -3.69 2.05
CA ALA A 63 -15.77 -2.85 0.99
C ALA A 63 -15.57 -1.36 1.29
N GLN A 64 -15.84 -0.94 2.53
CA GLN A 64 -15.60 0.44 2.96
C GLN A 64 -14.10 0.77 2.95
N GLY A 65 -13.26 -0.15 3.44
CA GLY A 65 -11.81 0.01 3.42
C GLY A 65 -11.26 0.17 2.01
N LYS A 66 -11.70 -0.66 1.06
CA LYS A 66 -11.31 -0.62 -0.35
C LYS A 66 -11.74 0.69 -1.02
N ALA A 67 -12.99 1.10 -0.84
CA ALA A 67 -13.48 2.37 -1.38
C ALA A 67 -12.71 3.58 -0.82
N GLY A 68 -12.47 3.60 0.50
CA GLY A 68 -11.68 4.65 1.14
C GLY A 68 -10.22 4.67 0.67
N ALA A 69 -9.62 3.49 0.45
CA ALA A 69 -8.27 3.34 -0.08
C ALA A 69 -8.15 3.89 -1.50
N GLU A 70 -9.13 3.61 -2.37
CA GLU A 70 -9.17 4.12 -3.74
C GLU A 70 -9.30 5.65 -3.76
N LEU A 71 -10.20 6.22 -2.95
CA LEU A 71 -10.34 7.68 -2.80
C LEU A 71 -9.07 8.34 -2.26
N TRP A 72 -8.41 7.69 -1.32
CA TRP A 72 -7.13 8.17 -0.78
C TRP A 72 -6.03 8.13 -1.85
N ALA A 73 -5.92 7.05 -2.62
CA ALA A 73 -4.95 6.93 -3.70
C ALA A 73 -5.19 8.00 -4.77
N GLU A 74 -6.44 8.19 -5.18
CA GLU A 74 -6.84 9.25 -6.12
C GLU A 74 -6.45 10.64 -5.63
N ARG A 75 -6.72 10.96 -4.36
CA ARG A 75 -6.38 12.25 -3.73
C ARG A 75 -4.88 12.50 -3.62
N HIS A 76 -4.08 11.45 -3.42
CA HIS A 76 -2.65 11.58 -3.10
C HIS A 76 -1.72 11.07 -4.21
N GLN A 77 -2.25 10.73 -5.39
CA GLN A 77 -1.51 10.06 -6.48
C GLN A 77 -0.19 10.75 -6.85
N VAL A 78 -0.16 12.09 -6.92
CA VAL A 78 1.05 12.85 -7.27
C VAL A 78 2.16 12.65 -6.24
N ARG A 79 1.83 12.73 -4.95
CA ARG A 79 2.77 12.51 -3.85
C ARG A 79 3.25 11.07 -3.82
N LEU A 80 2.34 10.11 -4.02
CA LEU A 80 2.67 8.68 -3.97
C LEU A 80 3.66 8.30 -5.07
N ARG A 81 3.46 8.79 -6.30
CA ARG A 81 4.41 8.60 -7.41
C ARG A 81 5.80 9.13 -7.06
N ALA A 82 5.89 10.37 -6.59
CA ALA A 82 7.17 10.97 -6.20
C ALA A 82 7.89 10.18 -5.09
N GLU A 83 7.15 9.73 -4.07
CA GLU A 83 7.72 8.95 -2.96
C GLU A 83 8.17 7.55 -3.41
N VAL A 84 7.38 6.87 -4.25
CA VAL A 84 7.73 5.55 -4.81
C VAL A 84 8.93 5.64 -5.75
N ASP A 85 8.98 6.65 -6.62
CA ASP A 85 10.14 6.91 -7.49
C ASP A 85 11.42 7.11 -6.69
N GLN A 86 11.36 7.94 -5.64
CA GLN A 86 12.50 8.15 -4.74
C GLN A 86 12.92 6.86 -4.07
N ARG A 87 11.96 6.05 -3.59
CA ARG A 87 12.24 4.73 -3.02
C ARG A 87 12.94 3.81 -4.02
N ILE A 88 12.42 3.68 -5.24
CA ILE A 88 12.99 2.82 -6.29
C ILE A 88 14.41 3.28 -6.62
N LYS A 89 14.65 4.60 -6.75
CA LYS A 89 15.99 5.16 -6.96
C LYS A 89 16.95 4.80 -5.83
N ARG A 90 16.55 4.94 -4.56
CA ARG A 90 17.36 4.53 -3.40
C ARG A 90 17.67 3.03 -3.41
N LEU A 91 16.69 2.19 -3.67
CA LEU A 91 16.89 0.73 -3.74
C LEU A 91 17.86 0.32 -4.85
N LYS A 92 17.83 1.00 -6.00
CA LYS A 92 18.81 0.79 -7.09
C LYS A 92 20.21 1.27 -6.70
N ALA A 93 20.32 2.44 -6.07
CA ALA A 93 21.60 2.97 -5.62
C ALA A 93 22.26 2.14 -4.49
N ASN A 94 21.45 1.48 -3.67
CA ASN A 94 21.91 0.60 -2.58
C ASN A 94 22.14 -0.86 -2.99
N LYS A 95 21.82 -1.22 -4.25
CA LYS A 95 22.05 -2.56 -4.81
C LYS A 95 23.47 -2.92 -5.29
N PRO A 96 24.50 -2.05 -5.34
CA PRO A 96 25.78 -2.43 -5.96
C PRO A 96 26.64 -3.40 -5.13
N PHE A 97 26.22 -3.82 -3.93
CA PHE A 97 27.03 -4.68 -3.05
C PHE A 97 26.56 -6.13 -2.87
N LEU A 98 25.39 -6.53 -3.40
CA LEU A 98 24.84 -7.88 -3.22
C LEU A 98 24.99 -8.81 -4.44
N MET A 99 25.85 -8.44 -5.39
CA MET A 99 26.30 -9.33 -6.47
C MET A 99 27.82 -9.47 -6.38
N ARG A 100 28.29 -10.28 -5.44
CA ARG A 100 29.61 -10.92 -5.44
C ARG A 100 29.45 -12.35 -4.97
#